data_AF-A0A023G4V1-F1
#
_entry.id   AF-A0A023G4V1-F1
#
_cell.length_a   1.000
_cell.length_b   1.000
_cell.length_c   1.000
_cell.angle_alpha   90.00
_cell.angle_beta   90.00
_cell.angle_gamma   90.00
#
_symmetry.space_group_name_H-M   'P 1'
#
loop_
_entity.id
_entity.type
_entity.pdbx_description
1 polymer ?
#
loop_
_entity_poly.entity_id
_entity_poly.type
_entity_poly.pdbx_seq_one_letter_code
_entity_poly.pdbx_strand_id
1 'polypeptide(L)'
;MTKHARIVGGLFCADCAGIPVVVVRALPTHERVSKAKLLQLSGGVPGVLFWGVTFLWDFAVFAVCSTVVMIPLLTINPNGIYTSSPDVPAATYILFLLYGWAAIPFSYLFSYIKKKPSSGYSLLTTINVITGVMLSIVMAVVSFLAKFPQLGIDDDAVQKSMGVLRLVPGFAVTWGFSNIHEIGGDAEKCSKLTPTLLSSYCPLAPVMGIEVCCQDCGNDTYCYIPHSAFSVDRWGSGREMLYLFFVGIGLFLLLAFFESNVYGIWYRIKSLSSGRLHGDIEMNIHAPSTAEDDDVAAERAAVEELVKSGRMAKEALVALNLKKNFRALQAVDNLTFAVHKNECFRP
;
A
#
# COMPACT_ATOMS: atom_id res chain seq x y z
N MET A 1 3.88 -0.25 36.07
CA MET A 1 2.82 -0.98 35.33
C MET A 1 2.39 -0.29 34.02
N THR A 2 2.30 1.04 33.95
CA THR A 2 1.97 1.82 32.74
C THR A 2 2.95 1.70 31.57
N LYS A 3 4.24 1.46 31.81
CA LYS A 3 5.25 1.26 30.76
C LYS A 3 5.12 -0.09 30.03
N HIS A 4 4.65 -1.14 30.72
CA HIS A 4 4.37 -2.43 30.09
C HIS A 4 3.06 -2.39 29.28
N ALA A 5 2.07 -1.60 29.68
CA ALA A 5 0.82 -1.42 28.93
C ALA A 5 1.03 -0.70 27.58
N ARG A 6 1.94 0.27 27.51
CA ARG A 6 2.30 0.95 26.24
C ARG A 6 2.99 0.03 25.25
N ILE A 7 3.93 -0.77 25.75
CA ILE A 7 4.67 -1.74 24.92
C ILE A 7 3.75 -2.87 24.48
N VAL A 8 2.95 -3.44 25.39
CA VAL A 8 2.02 -4.54 25.07
C VAL A 8 0.87 -4.06 24.19
N GLY A 9 0.33 -2.84 24.40
CA GLY A 9 -0.71 -2.25 23.55
C GLY A 9 -0.22 -1.91 22.14
N GLY A 10 1.00 -1.37 21.99
CA GLY A 10 1.63 -1.15 20.69
C GLY A 10 1.98 -2.46 19.97
N LEU A 11 2.42 -3.48 20.71
CA LEU A 11 2.71 -4.83 20.20
C LEU A 11 1.45 -5.51 19.66
N PHE A 12 0.35 -5.47 20.42
CA PHE A 12 -0.94 -6.02 19.99
C PHE A 12 -1.50 -5.29 18.75
N CYS A 13 -1.35 -3.97 18.66
CA CYS A 13 -1.87 -3.20 17.54
C CYS A 13 -1.05 -3.34 16.25
N ALA A 14 0.29 -3.39 16.33
CA ALA A 14 1.14 -3.59 15.16
C ALA A 14 0.94 -4.98 14.55
N ASP A 15 0.78 -6.02 15.38
CA ASP A 15 0.51 -7.38 14.93
C ASP A 15 -0.96 -7.54 14.45
N CYS A 16 -1.95 -7.01 15.19
CA CYS A 16 -3.36 -7.07 14.77
C CYS A 16 -3.69 -6.20 13.56
N ALA A 17 -2.98 -5.08 13.32
CA ALA A 17 -3.15 -4.26 12.12
C ALA A 17 -2.30 -4.77 10.94
N GLY A 18 -1.18 -5.46 11.22
CA GLY A 18 -0.33 -6.09 10.21
C GLY A 18 -0.98 -7.31 9.55
N ILE A 19 -1.60 -8.20 10.32
CA ILE A 19 -2.20 -9.45 9.80
C ILE A 19 -3.24 -9.19 8.69
N PRO A 20 -4.20 -8.25 8.81
CA PRO A 20 -5.15 -7.91 7.76
C PRO A 20 -4.46 -7.43 6.48
N VAL A 21 -3.47 -6.53 6.59
CA VAL A 21 -2.72 -6.00 5.43
C VAL A 21 -2.02 -7.12 4.66
N VAL A 22 -1.54 -8.14 5.36
CA VAL A 22 -0.82 -9.24 4.74
C VAL A 22 -1.78 -10.32 4.18
N VAL A 23 -2.95 -10.55 4.79
CA VAL A 23 -4.04 -11.39 4.24
C VAL A 23 -4.59 -10.78 2.96
N VAL A 24 -4.80 -9.48 2.95
CA VAL A 24 -5.28 -8.69 1.81
C VAL A 24 -4.33 -8.81 0.60
N ARG A 25 -3.00 -8.83 0.83
CA ARG A 25 -2.01 -9.09 -0.23
C ARG A 25 -2.10 -10.49 -0.86
N ALA A 26 -2.63 -11.50 -0.17
CA ALA A 26 -2.67 -12.87 -0.70
C ALA A 26 -3.48 -12.94 -2.02
N LEU A 27 -4.52 -12.11 -2.16
CA LEU A 27 -5.40 -12.06 -3.33
C LEU A 27 -4.68 -11.61 -4.62
N PRO A 28 -4.05 -10.41 -4.70
CA PRO A 28 -3.37 -9.98 -5.93
C PRO A 28 -2.17 -10.85 -6.30
N THR A 29 -1.56 -11.54 -5.33
CA THR A 29 -0.44 -12.46 -5.62
C THR A 29 -0.90 -13.80 -6.18
N HIS A 30 -1.99 -14.38 -5.68
CA HIS A 30 -2.64 -15.54 -6.29
C HIS A 30 -3.14 -15.21 -7.70
N GLU A 31 -3.62 -13.99 -7.91
CA GLU A 31 -4.09 -13.48 -9.19
C GLU A 31 -2.98 -13.33 -10.26
N ARG A 32 -1.75 -12.97 -9.85
CA ARG A 32 -0.58 -13.00 -10.75
C ARG A 32 -0.20 -14.41 -11.16
N VAL A 33 -0.34 -15.38 -10.25
CA VAL A 33 -0.03 -16.79 -10.54
C VAL A 33 -1.09 -17.38 -11.48
N SER A 34 -2.36 -17.01 -11.32
CA SER A 34 -3.46 -17.44 -12.21
C SER A 34 -3.55 -16.66 -13.53
N LYS A 35 -2.77 -15.59 -13.70
CA LYS A 35 -2.87 -14.64 -14.82
C LYS A 35 -4.26 -13.99 -14.98
N ALA A 36 -5.09 -13.90 -13.94
CA ALA A 36 -6.45 -13.38 -14.11
C ALA A 36 -6.48 -11.89 -14.55
N LYS A 37 -5.47 -11.09 -14.17
CA LYS A 37 -5.27 -9.72 -14.72
C LYS A 37 -5.15 -9.73 -16.24
N LEU A 38 -4.46 -10.71 -16.83
CA LEU A 38 -4.35 -10.82 -18.30
C LEU A 38 -5.71 -11.12 -18.94
N LEU A 39 -6.52 -11.97 -18.32
CA LEU A 39 -7.87 -12.30 -18.78
C LEU A 39 -8.80 -11.09 -18.70
N GLN A 40 -8.78 -10.35 -17.59
CA GLN A 40 -9.60 -9.13 -17.44
C GLN A 40 -9.17 -8.02 -18.39
N LEU A 41 -7.87 -7.88 -18.66
CA LEU A 41 -7.36 -6.96 -19.69
C LEU A 41 -7.77 -7.39 -21.10
N SER A 42 -7.79 -8.69 -21.39
CA SER A 42 -8.29 -9.20 -22.67
C SER A 42 -9.80 -8.99 -22.85
N GLY A 43 -10.53 -8.79 -21.75
CA GLY A 43 -11.93 -8.37 -21.73
C GLY A 43 -12.15 -6.85 -21.85
N GLY A 44 -11.09 -6.04 -22.00
CA GLY A 44 -11.18 -4.59 -22.24
C GLY A 44 -11.28 -3.72 -20.99
N VAL A 45 -11.07 -4.25 -19.79
CA VAL A 45 -11.12 -3.46 -18.54
C VAL A 45 -9.86 -2.58 -18.43
N PRO A 46 -9.98 -1.25 -18.21
CA PRO A 46 -8.81 -0.39 -18.03
C PRO A 46 -8.12 -0.70 -16.70
N GLY A 47 -6.78 -0.76 -16.71
CA GLY A 47 -5.97 -1.15 -15.54
C GLY A 47 -6.20 -0.29 -14.29
N VAL A 48 -6.51 0.99 -14.47
CA VAL A 48 -6.80 1.91 -13.35
C VAL A 48 -8.07 1.50 -12.60
N LEU A 49 -9.13 1.08 -13.30
CA LEU A 49 -10.37 0.61 -12.67
C LEU A 49 -10.12 -0.69 -11.90
N PHE A 50 -9.29 -1.58 -12.44
CA PHE A 50 -8.91 -2.80 -11.75
C PHE A 50 -8.25 -2.51 -10.40
N TRP A 51 -7.21 -1.67 -10.36
CA TRP A 51 -6.55 -1.34 -9.08
C TRP A 51 -7.43 -0.53 -8.14
N GLY A 52 -8.28 0.34 -8.66
CA GLY A 52 -9.24 1.10 -7.86
C GLY A 52 -10.23 0.19 -7.12
N VAL A 53 -10.81 -0.79 -7.83
CA VAL A 53 -11.76 -1.75 -7.24
C VAL A 53 -11.05 -2.69 -6.26
N THR A 54 -9.86 -3.20 -6.61
CA THR A 54 -9.07 -4.04 -5.71
C THR A 54 -8.69 -3.29 -4.44
N PHE A 55 -8.21 -2.05 -4.55
CA PHE A 55 -7.92 -1.20 -3.39
C PHE A 55 -9.16 -0.95 -2.55
N LEU A 56 -10.30 -0.63 -3.15
CA LEU A 56 -11.53 -0.34 -2.42
C LEU A 56 -12.01 -1.56 -1.62
N TRP A 57 -11.96 -2.75 -2.22
CA TRP A 57 -12.27 -4.01 -1.54
C TRP A 57 -11.32 -4.27 -0.36
N ASP A 58 -10.03 -4.14 -0.63
CA ASP A 58 -8.96 -4.37 0.34
C ASP A 58 -9.04 -3.37 1.52
N PHE A 59 -9.37 -2.12 1.23
CA PHE A 59 -9.62 -1.08 2.24
C PHE A 59 -10.90 -1.33 3.04
N ALA A 60 -11.98 -1.82 2.41
CA ALA A 60 -13.21 -2.17 3.11
C ALA A 60 -12.98 -3.33 4.09
N VAL A 61 -12.28 -4.38 3.68
CA VAL A 61 -11.88 -5.50 4.56
C VAL A 61 -11.03 -4.97 5.72
N PHE A 62 -10.05 -4.10 5.43
CA PHE A 62 -9.22 -3.49 6.46
C PHE A 62 -10.04 -2.63 7.44
N ALA A 63 -11.04 -1.90 6.97
CA ALA A 63 -11.93 -1.10 7.82
C ALA A 63 -12.74 -2.00 8.78
N VAL A 64 -13.25 -3.13 8.29
CA VAL A 64 -13.94 -4.14 9.12
C VAL A 64 -12.99 -4.76 10.15
N CYS A 65 -11.76 -5.08 9.78
CA CYS A 65 -10.77 -5.55 10.76
C CYS A 65 -10.47 -4.49 11.82
N SER A 66 -10.38 -3.22 11.42
CA SER A 66 -10.15 -2.09 12.32
C SER A 66 -11.30 -1.90 13.32
N THR A 67 -12.57 -2.05 12.88
CA THR A 67 -13.71 -1.98 13.80
C THR A 67 -13.72 -3.13 14.80
N VAL A 68 -13.36 -4.34 14.37
CA VAL A 68 -13.23 -5.50 15.28
C VAL A 68 -12.15 -5.27 16.33
N VAL A 69 -11.01 -4.67 15.96
CA VAL A 69 -9.92 -4.32 16.90
C VAL A 69 -10.36 -3.24 17.91
N MET A 70 -11.26 -2.33 17.54
CA MET A 70 -11.78 -1.32 18.46
C MET A 70 -12.64 -1.92 19.58
N ILE A 71 -13.34 -3.04 19.35
CA ILE A 71 -14.22 -3.65 20.35
C ILE A 71 -13.48 -3.99 21.67
N PRO A 72 -12.38 -4.77 21.68
CA PRO A 72 -11.65 -5.05 22.91
C PRO A 72 -11.01 -3.80 23.52
N LEU A 73 -10.58 -2.81 22.72
CA LEU A 73 -10.02 -1.56 23.25
C LEU A 73 -11.05 -0.73 24.04
N LEU A 74 -12.32 -0.76 23.61
CA LEU A 74 -13.41 -0.04 24.27
C LEU A 74 -14.03 -0.83 25.43
N THR A 75 -14.11 -2.16 25.31
CA THR A 75 -14.76 -3.03 26.31
C THR A 75 -13.82 -3.42 27.45
N ILE A 76 -12.55 -3.69 27.16
CA ILE A 76 -11.51 -4.05 28.13
C ILE A 76 -10.73 -2.78 28.49
N ASN A 77 -11.42 -1.83 29.13
CA ASN A 77 -10.86 -0.53 29.48
C ASN A 77 -10.82 -0.32 31.01
N PRO A 78 -9.96 -1.06 31.75
CA PRO A 78 -9.95 -1.05 33.22
C PRO A 78 -9.64 0.33 33.82
N ASN A 79 -9.00 1.20 33.04
CA ASN A 79 -8.50 2.49 33.45
C ASN A 79 -9.25 3.67 32.81
N GLY A 80 -10.28 3.39 32.00
CA GLY A 80 -11.01 4.43 31.29
C GLY A 80 -10.22 5.15 30.19
N ILE A 81 -9.02 4.71 29.83
CA ILE A 81 -8.08 5.37 28.89
C ILE A 81 -8.75 5.76 27.56
N TYR A 82 -9.50 4.83 26.96
CA TYR A 82 -10.17 5.07 25.68
C TYR A 82 -11.55 5.75 25.79
N THR A 83 -12.00 6.01 27.02
CA THR A 83 -13.26 6.69 27.34
C THR A 83 -13.03 8.03 28.05
N SER A 84 -11.77 8.42 28.27
CA SER A 84 -11.40 9.68 28.93
C SER A 84 -11.91 10.91 28.20
N SER A 85 -11.93 10.87 26.86
CA SER A 85 -12.56 11.88 26.01
C SER A 85 -13.12 11.21 24.74
N PRO A 86 -14.16 11.79 24.11
CA PRO A 86 -14.69 11.27 22.84
C PRO A 86 -13.66 11.34 21.70
N ASP A 87 -12.63 12.17 21.84
CA ASP A 87 -11.59 12.37 20.82
C ASP A 87 -10.60 11.21 20.75
N VAL A 88 -10.29 10.55 21.87
CA VAL A 88 -9.32 9.43 21.94
C VAL A 88 -9.75 8.21 21.10
N PRO A 89 -10.98 7.68 21.22
CA PRO A 89 -11.40 6.53 20.42
C PRO A 89 -11.58 6.91 18.94
N ALA A 90 -12.05 8.13 18.65
CA ALA A 90 -12.15 8.64 17.29
C ALA A 90 -10.77 8.76 16.62
N ALA A 91 -9.78 9.32 17.33
CA ALA A 91 -8.41 9.43 16.85
C ALA A 91 -7.77 8.06 16.62
N THR A 92 -8.02 7.11 17.52
CA THR A 92 -7.52 5.73 17.37
C THR A 92 -8.06 5.07 16.10
N TYR A 93 -9.37 5.20 15.84
CA TYR A 93 -9.99 4.63 14.66
C TYR A 93 -9.51 5.28 13.36
N ILE A 94 -9.41 6.61 13.33
CA ILE A 94 -8.89 7.36 12.18
C ILE A 94 -7.42 7.01 11.90
N LEU A 95 -6.60 6.83 12.94
CA LEU A 95 -5.22 6.40 12.80
C LEU A 95 -5.12 5.04 12.12
N PHE A 96 -5.97 4.07 12.48
CA PHE A 96 -5.99 2.76 11.81
C PHE A 96 -6.41 2.90 10.35
N LEU A 97 -7.45 3.65 10.03
CA LEU A 97 -7.87 3.86 8.64
C LEU A 97 -6.78 4.51 7.79
N LEU A 98 -6.06 5.50 8.33
CA LEU A 98 -4.93 6.14 7.66
C LEU A 98 -3.73 5.18 7.51
N TYR A 99 -3.53 4.28 8.47
CA TYR A 99 -2.56 3.21 8.31
C TYR A 99 -2.95 2.27 7.17
N GLY A 100 -4.21 1.85 7.05
CA GLY A 100 -4.71 1.08 5.90
C GLY A 100 -4.49 1.80 4.57
N TRP A 101 -4.80 3.11 4.52
CA TRP A 101 -4.59 3.97 3.35
C TRP A 101 -3.14 3.95 2.84
N ALA A 102 -2.15 3.97 3.73
CA ALA A 102 -0.73 3.94 3.35
C ALA A 102 -0.15 2.52 3.22
N ALA A 103 -0.56 1.59 4.08
CA ALA A 103 0.02 0.25 4.16
C ALA A 103 -0.40 -0.65 2.98
N ILE A 104 -1.61 -0.50 2.46
CA ILE A 104 -2.09 -1.27 1.30
C ILE A 104 -1.26 -0.96 0.04
N PRO A 105 -1.11 0.29 -0.43
CA PRO A 105 -0.28 0.59 -1.60
C PRO A 105 1.21 0.29 -1.36
N PHE A 106 1.71 0.46 -0.12
CA PHE A 106 3.05 -0.01 0.27
C PHE A 106 3.20 -1.52 0.05
N SER A 107 2.18 -2.30 0.42
CA SER A 107 2.17 -3.75 0.23
C SER A 107 2.17 -4.14 -1.26
N TYR A 108 1.44 -3.41 -2.11
CA TYR A 108 1.40 -3.67 -3.55
C TYR A 108 2.74 -3.39 -4.23
N LEU A 109 3.45 -2.34 -3.80
CA LEU A 109 4.77 -2.02 -4.33
C LEU A 109 5.76 -3.17 -4.12
N PHE A 110 5.82 -3.71 -2.91
CA PHE A 110 6.66 -4.85 -2.57
C PHE A 110 6.26 -6.14 -3.32
N SER A 111 4.99 -6.27 -3.74
CA SER A 111 4.55 -7.38 -4.60
C SER A 111 5.21 -7.33 -5.98
N TYR A 112 5.73 -6.19 -6.45
CA TYR A 112 6.51 -6.13 -7.70
C TYR A 112 7.95 -6.62 -7.54
N ILE A 113 8.51 -6.58 -6.34
CA ILE A 113 9.92 -6.93 -6.09
C ILE A 113 10.13 -8.45 -6.02
N LYS A 114 9.13 -9.20 -5.54
CA LYS A 114 9.25 -10.65 -5.33
C LYS A 114 8.40 -11.46 -6.32
N LYS A 115 9.03 -12.47 -6.95
CA LYS A 115 8.38 -13.39 -7.88
C LYS A 115 7.50 -14.45 -7.20
N LYS A 116 7.82 -14.83 -5.95
CA LYS A 116 7.09 -15.85 -5.19
C LYS A 116 6.20 -15.22 -4.11
N PRO A 117 4.91 -15.59 -4.03
CA PRO A 117 3.95 -15.00 -3.08
C PRO A 117 4.31 -15.28 -1.61
N SER A 118 4.67 -16.52 -1.27
CA SER A 118 5.00 -16.94 0.10
C SER A 118 6.23 -16.22 0.67
N SER A 119 7.25 -15.99 -0.16
CA SER A 119 8.44 -15.22 0.23
C SER A 119 8.18 -13.72 0.33
N GLY A 120 7.24 -13.19 -0.46
CA GLY A 120 6.79 -11.80 -0.35
C GLY A 120 6.03 -11.54 0.95
N TYR A 121 5.14 -12.47 1.33
CA TYR A 121 4.38 -12.45 2.59
C TYR A 121 5.30 -12.36 3.81
N SER A 122 6.27 -13.28 3.94
CA SER A 122 7.15 -13.32 5.09
C SER A 122 8.02 -12.07 5.18
N LEU A 123 8.60 -11.61 4.07
CA LEU A 123 9.45 -10.43 4.05
C LEU A 123 8.72 -9.15 4.47
N LEU A 124 7.49 -8.90 3.97
CA LEU A 124 6.75 -7.70 4.38
C LEU A 124 6.37 -7.76 5.85
N THR A 125 5.93 -8.92 6.33
CA THR A 125 5.62 -9.11 7.76
C THR A 125 6.85 -8.81 8.60
N THR A 126 8.02 -9.34 8.23
CA THR A 126 9.29 -9.05 8.91
C THR A 126 9.65 -7.56 8.88
N ILE A 127 9.48 -6.88 7.74
CA ILE A 127 9.72 -5.43 7.64
C ILE A 127 8.77 -4.66 8.56
N ASN A 128 7.47 -4.99 8.56
CA ASN A 128 6.47 -4.32 9.39
C ASN A 128 6.72 -4.55 10.89
N VAL A 129 7.14 -5.75 11.29
CA VAL A 129 7.46 -6.04 12.70
C VAL A 129 8.74 -5.31 13.13
N ILE A 130 9.80 -5.33 12.32
CA ILE A 130 11.05 -4.64 12.67
C ILE A 130 10.82 -3.12 12.75
N THR A 131 10.12 -2.55 11.77
CA THR A 131 9.91 -1.10 11.70
C THR A 131 8.83 -0.60 12.66
N GLY A 132 7.76 -1.37 12.86
CA GLY A 132 6.67 -1.03 13.75
C GLY A 132 6.98 -1.31 15.21
N VAL A 133 7.64 -2.41 15.55
CA VAL A 133 7.89 -2.78 16.95
C VAL A 133 9.30 -2.41 17.38
N MET A 134 10.32 -3.01 16.74
CA MET A 134 11.70 -2.89 17.24
C MET A 134 12.21 -1.45 17.16
N LEU A 135 12.03 -0.80 16.02
CA LEU A 135 12.42 0.59 15.84
C LEU A 135 11.63 1.54 16.75
N SER A 136 10.32 1.32 16.96
CA SER A 136 9.54 2.14 17.88
C SER A 136 9.99 2.00 19.33
N ILE A 137 10.38 0.79 19.78
CA ILE A 137 10.96 0.58 21.12
C ILE A 137 12.30 1.31 21.24
N VAL A 138 13.19 1.16 20.26
CA VAL A 138 14.49 1.86 20.28
C VAL A 138 14.28 3.36 20.35
N MET A 139 13.40 3.91 19.50
CA MET A 139 13.11 5.35 19.49
C MET A 139 12.44 5.82 20.78
N ALA A 140 11.62 4.99 21.44
CA ALA A 140 11.03 5.32 22.74
C ALA A 140 12.09 5.36 23.86
N VAL A 141 13.09 4.47 23.82
CA VAL A 141 14.21 4.50 24.76
C VAL A 141 15.09 5.72 24.50
N VAL A 142 15.44 5.98 23.24
CA VAL A 142 16.26 7.14 22.86
C VAL A 142 15.57 8.46 23.21
N SER A 143 14.27 8.59 22.95
CA SER A 143 13.51 9.80 23.32
C SER A 143 13.41 9.99 24.82
N PHE A 144 13.34 8.91 25.60
CA PHE A 144 13.40 8.97 27.06
C PHE A 144 14.79 9.40 27.55
N LEU A 145 15.87 8.86 26.96
CA LEU A 145 17.24 9.24 27.32
C LEU A 145 17.55 10.69 26.94
N ALA A 146 17.00 11.19 25.83
CA ALA A 146 17.15 12.58 25.39
C ALA A 146 16.59 13.60 26.41
N LYS A 147 15.68 13.19 27.30
CA LYS A 147 15.20 14.05 28.39
C LYS A 147 16.24 14.34 29.48
N PHE A 148 17.34 13.57 29.53
CA PHE A 148 18.40 13.77 30.51
C PHE A 148 19.54 14.58 29.90
N PRO A 149 19.68 15.88 30.23
CA PRO A 149 20.69 16.74 29.62
C PRO A 149 22.13 16.25 29.88
N GLN A 150 22.36 15.50 30.97
CA GLN A 150 23.65 14.86 31.25
C GLN A 150 24.13 13.82 30.20
N LEU A 151 23.25 13.31 29.34
CA LEU A 151 23.62 12.33 28.30
C LEU A 151 24.08 12.96 26.98
N GLY A 152 23.93 14.28 26.81
CA GLY A 152 24.39 14.99 25.61
C GLY A 152 23.71 14.55 24.30
N ILE A 153 22.51 13.94 24.39
CA ILE A 153 21.73 13.54 23.21
C ILE A 153 21.00 14.76 22.68
N ASP A 154 21.32 15.15 21.46
CA ASP A 154 20.65 16.25 20.77
C ASP A 154 19.22 15.84 20.38
N ASP A 155 18.25 16.52 20.99
CA ASP A 155 16.83 16.28 20.80
C ASP A 155 16.38 16.56 19.35
N ASP A 156 17.03 17.52 18.67
CA ASP A 156 16.76 17.86 17.27
C ASP A 156 17.20 16.73 16.33
N ALA A 157 18.35 16.11 16.60
CA ALA A 157 18.83 14.95 15.85
C ALA A 157 17.88 13.75 15.98
N VAL A 158 17.34 13.52 17.19
CA VAL A 158 16.35 12.47 17.44
C VAL A 158 15.06 12.77 16.65
N GLN A 159 14.55 13.99 16.68
CA GLN A 159 13.34 14.36 15.92
C GLN A 159 13.52 14.20 14.40
N LYS A 160 14.70 14.56 13.88
CA LYS A 160 15.03 14.37 12.46
C LYS A 160 15.07 12.88 12.07
N SER A 161 15.66 12.04 12.91
CA SER A 161 15.70 10.58 12.68
C SER A 161 14.30 9.95 12.71
N MET A 162 13.42 10.42 13.62
CA MET A 162 12.01 10.02 13.65
C MET A 162 11.31 10.41 12.35
N GLY A 163 11.60 11.57 11.77
CA GLY A 163 11.04 12.01 10.49
C GLY A 163 11.25 11.01 9.34
N VAL A 164 12.43 10.39 9.27
CA VAL A 164 12.71 9.35 8.26
C VAL A 164 11.94 8.06 8.56
N LEU A 165 11.88 7.65 9.84
CA LEU A 165 11.17 6.44 10.25
C LEU A 165 9.65 6.55 10.03
N ARG A 166 9.09 7.77 10.13
CA ARG A 166 7.67 8.06 9.83
C ARG A 166 7.25 7.77 8.39
N LEU A 167 8.20 7.72 7.45
CA LEU A 167 7.91 7.30 6.07
C LEU A 167 7.47 5.84 5.99
N VAL A 168 7.80 5.03 7.00
CA VAL A 168 7.33 3.64 7.10
C VAL A 168 6.00 3.62 7.84
N PRO A 169 4.89 3.19 7.19
CA PRO A 169 3.57 3.23 7.81
C PRO A 169 3.48 2.48 9.15
N GLY A 170 4.24 1.38 9.30
CA GLY A 170 4.28 0.58 10.54
C GLY A 170 4.84 1.32 11.75
N PHE A 171 5.87 2.16 11.54
CA PHE A 171 6.42 2.98 12.62
C PHE A 171 5.45 4.09 13.01
N ALA A 172 4.88 4.79 12.01
CA ALA A 172 3.97 5.91 12.23
C ALA A 172 2.70 5.50 12.99
N VAL A 173 2.08 4.36 12.66
CA VAL A 173 0.90 3.86 13.39
C VAL A 173 1.23 3.50 14.84
N THR A 174 2.39 2.88 15.09
CA THR A 174 2.80 2.48 16.44
C THR A 174 3.12 3.69 17.31
N TRP A 175 3.81 4.68 16.74
CA TRP A 175 4.11 5.93 17.43
C TRP A 175 2.84 6.75 17.70
N GLY A 176 1.96 6.91 16.70
CA GLY A 176 0.69 7.61 16.85
C GLY A 176 -0.20 6.95 17.91
N PHE A 177 -0.31 5.62 17.90
CA PHE A 177 -1.09 4.89 18.90
C PHE A 177 -0.52 5.08 20.31
N SER A 178 0.82 5.07 20.45
CA SER A 178 1.49 5.29 21.73
C SER A 178 1.25 6.69 22.31
N ASN A 179 1.10 7.70 21.44
CA ASN A 179 0.74 9.07 21.82
C ASN A 179 -0.73 9.14 22.25
N ILE A 180 -1.66 8.55 21.49
CA ILE A 180 -3.09 8.54 21.83
C ILE A 180 -3.32 7.82 23.17
N HIS A 181 -2.64 6.70 23.39
CA HIS A 181 -2.71 5.97 24.64
C HIS A 181 -2.15 6.77 25.82
N GLU A 182 -1.14 7.64 25.60
CA GLU A 182 -0.66 8.55 26.63
C GLU A 182 -1.72 9.56 27.03
N ILE A 183 -2.27 10.26 26.03
CA ILE A 183 -3.28 11.30 26.19
C ILE A 183 -4.50 10.74 26.92
N GLY A 184 -4.98 9.55 26.53
CA GLY A 184 -6.10 8.90 27.21
C GLY A 184 -5.81 8.54 28.66
N GLY A 185 -4.55 8.25 29.00
CA GLY A 185 -4.13 7.90 30.35
C GLY A 185 -3.80 9.11 31.24
N ASP A 186 -3.61 10.29 30.67
CA ASP A 186 -3.18 11.46 31.44
C ASP A 186 -4.23 11.92 32.45
N ALA A 187 -5.52 11.83 32.12
CA ALA A 187 -6.60 12.16 33.05
C ALA A 187 -6.55 11.30 34.33
N GLU A 188 -6.40 9.98 34.18
CA GLU A 188 -6.31 9.04 35.30
C GLU A 188 -4.99 9.19 36.09
N LYS A 189 -3.89 9.53 35.40
CA LYS A 189 -2.61 9.82 36.07
C LYS A 189 -2.75 11.07 36.93
N CYS A 190 -3.27 12.16 36.38
CA CYS A 190 -3.41 13.43 37.10
C CYS A 190 -4.41 13.31 38.25
N SER A 191 -5.48 12.53 38.14
CA SER A 191 -6.45 12.32 39.23
C SER A 191 -5.87 11.60 40.45
N LYS A 192 -4.73 10.90 40.30
CA LYS A 192 -4.03 10.21 41.40
C LYS A 192 -3.01 11.10 42.12
N LEU A 193 -2.70 12.29 41.61
CA LEU A 193 -1.77 13.22 42.24
C LEU A 193 -2.52 14.16 43.18
N THR A 194 -2.15 14.20 44.45
CA THR A 194 -2.65 15.22 45.39
C THR A 194 -2.01 16.58 45.10
N PRO A 195 -2.70 17.70 45.40
CA PRO A 195 -2.20 19.06 45.14
C PRO A 195 -0.85 19.35 45.82
N THR A 196 -0.58 18.72 46.97
CA THR A 196 0.71 18.80 47.68
C THR A 196 1.86 18.14 46.92
N LEU A 197 1.60 17.01 46.26
CA LEU A 197 2.61 16.31 45.45
C LEU A 197 2.86 17.09 44.15
N LEU A 198 1.82 17.71 43.59
CA LEU A 198 1.91 18.48 42.35
C LEU A 198 2.90 19.65 42.50
N SER A 199 2.84 20.40 43.61
CA SER A 199 3.81 21.47 43.90
C SER A 199 5.26 20.99 43.96
N SER A 200 5.51 19.78 44.48
CA SER A 200 6.86 19.20 44.55
C SER A 200 7.37 18.60 43.24
N TYR A 201 6.48 18.09 42.39
CA TYR A 201 6.83 17.37 41.18
C TYR A 201 6.74 18.21 39.90
N CYS A 202 6.00 19.32 39.90
CA CYS A 202 5.91 20.21 38.74
C CYS A 202 7.25 20.81 38.28
N PRO A 203 8.23 21.11 39.15
CA PRO A 203 9.58 21.49 38.73
C PRO A 203 10.32 20.38 37.95
N LEU A 204 9.91 19.12 38.15
CA LEU A 204 10.45 17.90 37.50
C LEU A 204 9.51 17.37 36.41
N ALA A 205 8.46 18.10 36.05
CA ALA A 205 7.44 17.68 35.10
C ALA A 205 7.99 17.26 33.72
N PRO A 206 9.01 17.93 33.13
CA PRO A 206 9.55 17.54 31.83
C PRO A 206 10.19 16.15 31.82
N VAL A 207 10.86 15.81 32.93
CA VAL A 207 11.55 14.52 33.12
C VAL A 207 10.54 13.42 33.40
N MET A 208 9.55 13.69 34.25
CA MET A 208 8.53 12.71 34.63
C MET A 208 7.38 12.55 33.62
N GLY A 209 7.28 13.44 32.63
CA GLY A 209 6.22 13.42 31.63
C GLY A 209 4.84 13.71 32.22
N ILE A 210 4.78 14.64 33.20
CA ILE A 210 3.54 15.08 33.85
C ILE A 210 3.25 16.56 33.57
N GLU A 211 3.85 17.14 32.53
CA GLU A 211 3.65 18.54 32.13
C GLU A 211 2.17 18.88 31.99
N VAL A 212 1.37 17.94 31.48
CA VAL A 212 -0.08 18.07 31.28
C VAL A 212 -0.86 18.25 32.59
N CYS A 213 -0.33 17.80 33.72
CA CYS A 213 -0.94 17.98 35.05
C CYS A 213 -0.51 19.30 35.72
N CYS A 214 0.51 19.98 35.19
CA CYS A 214 1.26 21.03 35.86
C CYS A 214 1.06 22.41 35.22
N GLN A 215 -0.12 22.68 34.68
CA GLN A 215 -0.45 24.00 34.14
C GLN A 215 -0.88 24.94 35.28
N ASP A 216 -0.39 26.17 35.29
CA ASP A 216 -0.81 27.18 36.27
C ASP A 216 -2.24 27.67 35.94
N CYS A 217 -3.15 27.49 36.90
CA CYS A 217 -4.57 27.84 36.75
C CYS A 217 -4.98 28.97 37.70
N GLY A 218 -3.99 29.66 38.26
CA GLY A 218 -4.13 30.76 39.19
C GLY A 218 -4.11 30.31 40.66
N ASN A 219 -3.76 31.26 41.54
CA ASN A 219 -3.79 31.09 43.00
C ASN A 219 -2.83 29.99 43.53
N ASP A 220 -1.64 29.86 42.93
CA ASP A 220 -0.64 28.83 43.23
C ASP A 220 -1.17 27.38 43.09
N THR A 221 -2.23 27.18 42.29
CA THR A 221 -2.80 25.86 42.03
C THR A 221 -2.53 25.40 40.60
N TYR A 222 -2.05 24.17 40.49
CA TYR A 222 -1.85 23.51 39.21
C TYR A 222 -3.11 22.75 38.81
N CYS A 223 -3.51 22.84 37.53
CA CYS A 223 -4.62 22.08 37.00
C CYS A 223 -4.28 21.30 35.72
N TYR A 224 -5.09 20.26 35.47
CA TYR A 224 -5.00 19.41 34.30
C TYR A 224 -5.78 20.02 33.13
N ILE A 225 -5.10 20.23 32.01
CA ILE A 225 -5.74 20.64 30.75
C ILE A 225 -5.62 19.48 29.76
N PRO A 226 -6.73 18.88 29.32
CA PRO A 226 -6.67 17.77 28.37
C PRO A 226 -6.19 18.24 27.00
N HIS A 227 -5.20 17.54 26.44
CA HIS A 227 -4.81 17.70 25.04
C HIS A 227 -5.76 16.93 24.13
N SER A 228 -6.13 17.51 22.99
CA SER A 228 -6.87 16.79 21.96
C SER A 228 -5.96 15.80 21.24
N ALA A 229 -6.45 14.56 21.04
CA ALA A 229 -5.68 13.50 20.39
C ALA A 229 -5.29 13.84 18.93
N PHE A 230 -6.05 14.74 18.29
CA PHE A 230 -5.84 15.21 16.92
C PHE A 230 -4.83 16.36 16.79
N SER A 231 -4.26 16.87 17.89
CA SER A 231 -3.33 17.99 17.81
C SER A 231 -2.08 17.62 17.01
N VAL A 232 -1.51 18.61 16.30
CA VAL A 232 -0.30 18.45 15.48
C VAL A 232 0.98 18.71 16.30
N ASP A 233 0.81 18.89 17.61
CA ASP A 233 1.88 19.19 18.55
C ASP A 233 2.86 18.03 18.71
N ARG A 234 3.93 18.27 19.48
CA ARG A 234 4.95 17.24 19.76
C ARG A 234 4.34 15.97 20.36
N TRP A 235 3.34 16.14 21.22
CA TRP A 235 2.66 15.10 21.99
C TRP A 235 1.40 14.54 21.33
N GLY A 236 0.85 15.24 20.33
CA GLY A 236 -0.34 14.81 19.61
C GLY A 236 -0.08 13.70 18.60
N SER A 237 -1.16 13.05 18.12
CA SER A 237 -1.09 12.06 17.05
C SER A 237 -1.34 12.64 15.67
N GLY A 238 -1.79 13.91 15.57
CA GLY A 238 -2.14 14.56 14.30
C GLY A 238 -0.96 14.63 13.33
N ARG A 239 0.27 14.83 13.83
CA ARG A 239 1.47 14.80 12.98
C ARG A 239 1.64 13.44 12.29
N GLU A 240 1.51 12.34 13.04
CA GLU A 240 1.66 10.98 12.48
C GLU A 240 0.55 10.66 11.47
N MET A 241 -0.68 11.13 11.72
CA MET A 241 -1.81 11.02 10.79
C MET A 241 -1.53 11.75 9.46
N LEU A 242 -1.00 12.97 9.52
CA LEU A 242 -0.62 13.74 8.33
C LEU A 242 0.47 13.04 7.53
N TYR A 243 1.50 12.51 8.19
CA TYR A 243 2.55 11.72 7.52
C TYR A 243 1.96 10.50 6.81
N LEU A 244 1.09 9.73 7.46
CA LEU A 244 0.43 8.58 6.83
C LEU A 244 -0.40 8.99 5.60
N PHE A 245 -1.11 10.11 5.68
CA PHE A 245 -1.90 10.62 4.56
C PHE A 245 -1.03 10.98 3.35
N PHE A 246 0.01 11.78 3.54
CA PHE A 246 0.91 12.21 2.46
C PHE A 246 1.77 11.06 1.91
N VAL A 247 2.26 10.18 2.79
CA VAL A 247 2.98 8.95 2.38
C VAL A 247 2.07 8.07 1.54
N GLY A 248 0.80 7.90 1.93
CA GLY A 248 -0.18 7.15 1.14
C GLY A 248 -0.35 7.73 -0.27
N ILE A 249 -0.53 9.05 -0.40
CA ILE A 249 -0.60 9.72 -1.71
C ILE A 249 0.67 9.45 -2.53
N GLY A 250 1.85 9.60 -1.93
CA GLY A 250 3.12 9.32 -2.59
C GLY A 250 3.23 7.86 -3.08
N LEU A 251 2.77 6.91 -2.28
CA LEU A 251 2.77 5.48 -2.63
C LEU A 251 1.78 5.17 -3.76
N PHE A 252 0.62 5.82 -3.81
CA PHE A 252 -0.32 5.69 -4.91
C PHE A 252 0.24 6.24 -6.23
N LEU A 253 0.86 7.42 -6.19
CA LEU A 253 1.50 8.01 -7.37
C LEU A 253 2.63 7.12 -7.88
N LEU A 254 3.41 6.55 -6.97
CA LEU A 254 4.50 5.65 -7.31
C LEU A 254 3.97 4.32 -7.88
N LEU A 255 2.85 3.79 -7.36
CA LEU A 255 2.19 2.62 -7.92
C LEU A 255 1.64 2.88 -9.34
N ALA A 256 1.00 4.03 -9.56
CA ALA A 256 0.55 4.46 -10.88
C ALA A 256 1.72 4.66 -11.85
N PHE A 257 2.87 5.15 -11.37
CA PHE A 257 4.09 5.25 -12.16
C PHE A 257 4.60 3.87 -12.59
N PHE A 258 4.68 2.89 -11.67
CA PHE A 258 5.12 1.54 -12.03
C PHE A 258 4.18 0.85 -13.03
N GLU A 259 2.87 1.07 -12.93
CA GLU A 259 1.93 0.53 -13.92
C GLU A 259 2.04 1.21 -15.29
N SER A 260 2.06 2.55 -15.32
CA SER A 260 2.18 3.31 -16.56
C SER A 260 3.50 3.07 -17.27
N ASN A 261 4.60 2.90 -16.54
CA ASN A 261 5.89 2.59 -17.15
C ASN A 261 5.97 1.18 -17.74
N VAL A 262 5.23 0.17 -17.26
CA VAL A 262 5.26 -1.15 -17.92
C VAL A 262 4.67 -1.07 -19.33
N TYR A 263 3.54 -0.37 -19.50
CA TYR A 263 2.93 -0.14 -20.81
C TYR A 263 3.69 0.91 -21.64
N GLY A 264 4.19 1.97 -21.00
CA GLY A 264 4.92 3.07 -21.63
C GLY A 264 6.34 2.69 -22.06
N ILE A 265 7.06 1.88 -21.28
CA ILE A 265 8.36 1.30 -21.66
C ILE A 265 8.15 0.24 -22.74
N TRP A 266 7.12 -0.60 -22.66
CA TRP A 266 6.81 -1.53 -23.75
C TRP A 266 6.47 -0.79 -25.06
N TYR A 267 5.66 0.27 -24.99
CA TYR A 267 5.34 1.10 -26.15
C TYR A 267 6.55 1.90 -26.64
N ARG A 268 7.37 2.49 -25.76
CA ARG A 268 8.59 3.22 -26.12
C ARG A 268 9.67 2.30 -26.66
N ILE A 269 9.86 1.10 -26.11
CA ILE A 269 10.75 0.08 -26.65
C ILE A 269 10.23 -0.41 -28.01
N LYS A 270 8.91 -0.59 -28.17
CA LYS A 270 8.31 -0.91 -29.47
C LYS A 270 8.46 0.25 -30.48
N SER A 271 8.34 1.50 -30.05
CA SER A 271 8.53 2.69 -30.89
C SER A 271 10.01 2.93 -31.24
N LEU A 272 10.94 2.67 -30.32
CA LEU A 272 12.38 2.74 -30.57
C LEU A 272 12.89 1.57 -31.41
N SER A 273 12.34 0.37 -31.20
CA SER A 273 12.63 -0.82 -32.01
C SER A 273 12.00 -0.78 -33.39
N SER A 274 10.92 -0.01 -33.58
CA SER A 274 10.28 0.20 -34.89
C SER A 274 10.89 1.36 -35.69
N GLY A 275 11.88 2.07 -35.13
CA GLY A 275 12.49 3.26 -35.74
C GLY A 275 13.84 3.05 -36.44
N ARG A 276 14.48 1.87 -36.32
CA ARG A 276 15.77 1.58 -36.99
C ARG A 276 15.94 0.09 -37.30
N LEU A 277 15.28 -0.39 -38.34
CA LEU A 277 15.83 -1.49 -39.15
C LEU A 277 15.18 -1.50 -40.55
N HIS A 278 15.39 -0.41 -41.30
CA HIS A 278 15.43 -0.48 -42.75
C HIS A 278 16.91 -0.57 -43.13
N GLY A 279 17.48 -1.74 -42.86
CA GLY A 279 18.76 -2.15 -43.42
C GLY A 279 18.43 -3.29 -44.34
N ASP A 280 18.55 -3.04 -45.65
CA ASP A 280 18.41 -4.04 -46.70
C ASP A 280 19.42 -5.16 -46.44
N ILE A 281 18.97 -6.21 -45.74
CA ILE A 281 19.65 -7.50 -45.78
C ILE A 281 19.04 -8.21 -46.98
N GLU A 282 19.75 -8.10 -48.08
CA GLU A 282 19.59 -8.95 -49.26
C GLU A 282 19.80 -10.40 -48.82
N MET A 283 18.73 -11.04 -48.36
CA MET A 283 18.66 -12.48 -48.28
C MET A 283 18.34 -12.95 -49.69
N ASN A 284 19.23 -13.78 -50.24
CA ASN A 284 18.88 -14.67 -51.34
C ASN A 284 17.69 -15.51 -50.89
N ILE A 285 16.50 -15.01 -51.18
CA ILE A 285 15.27 -15.77 -51.20
C ILE A 285 15.56 -16.86 -52.21
N HIS A 286 15.69 -18.10 -51.76
CA HIS A 286 15.27 -19.19 -52.63
C HIS A 286 13.86 -18.83 -53.05
N ALA A 287 13.72 -18.37 -54.30
CA ALA A 287 12.44 -18.12 -54.92
C ALA A 287 11.53 -19.29 -54.52
N PRO A 288 10.32 -19.07 -53.98
CA PRO A 288 9.36 -20.15 -53.91
C PRO A 288 9.05 -20.49 -55.37
N SER A 289 9.77 -21.47 -55.90
CA SER A 289 9.49 -22.11 -57.18
C SER A 289 8.37 -23.14 -56.97
N THR A 290 7.29 -22.72 -56.32
CA THR A 290 6.03 -23.45 -56.27
C THR A 290 4.96 -22.39 -56.47
N ALA A 291 4.19 -22.54 -57.54
CA ALA A 291 2.94 -21.81 -57.70
C ALA A 291 2.13 -21.91 -56.40
N GLU A 292 1.45 -20.83 -56.01
CA GLU A 292 0.47 -20.87 -54.91
C GLU A 292 -0.53 -21.97 -55.25
N ASP A 293 -0.80 -22.89 -54.31
CA ASP A 293 -1.72 -24.00 -54.56
C ASP A 293 -3.11 -23.43 -54.90
N ASP A 294 -3.77 -24.01 -55.90
CA ASP A 294 -5.04 -23.51 -56.44
C ASP A 294 -6.14 -23.43 -55.37
N ASP A 295 -6.11 -24.31 -54.37
CA ASP A 295 -7.03 -24.32 -53.24
C ASP A 295 -6.80 -23.12 -52.31
N VAL A 296 -5.54 -22.78 -52.00
CA VAL A 296 -5.18 -21.62 -51.18
C VAL A 296 -5.60 -20.31 -51.88
N ALA A 297 -5.39 -20.22 -53.19
CA ALA A 297 -5.79 -19.05 -53.98
C ALA A 297 -7.33 -18.91 -54.05
N ALA A 298 -8.05 -20.02 -54.21
CA ALA A 298 -9.51 -20.05 -54.20
C ALA A 298 -10.08 -19.63 -52.84
N GLU A 299 -9.52 -20.13 -51.74
CA GLU A 299 -9.90 -19.75 -50.38
C GLU A 299 -9.65 -18.26 -50.11
N ARG A 300 -8.49 -17.72 -50.53
CA ARG A 300 -8.22 -16.28 -50.41
C ARG A 300 -9.27 -15.45 -51.16
N ALA A 301 -9.59 -15.81 -52.40
CA ALA A 301 -10.58 -15.09 -53.21
C ALA A 301 -11.98 -15.15 -52.59
N ALA A 302 -12.39 -16.32 -52.07
CA ALA A 302 -13.67 -16.51 -51.39
C ALA A 302 -13.77 -15.63 -50.13
N VAL A 303 -12.71 -15.58 -49.33
CA VAL A 303 -12.67 -14.75 -48.11
C VAL A 303 -12.70 -13.26 -48.45
N GLU A 304 -11.96 -12.82 -49.48
CA GLU A 304 -12.01 -11.43 -49.93
C GLU A 304 -13.40 -11.01 -50.43
N GLU A 305 -14.11 -11.90 -51.13
CA GLU A 305 -15.49 -11.66 -51.55
C GLU A 305 -16.46 -11.63 -50.36
N LEU A 306 -16.27 -12.51 -49.36
CA LEU A 306 -17.04 -12.51 -48.12
C LEU A 306 -16.90 -11.18 -47.34
N VAL A 307 -15.70 -10.60 -47.31
CA VAL A 307 -15.44 -9.31 -46.69
C VAL A 307 -16.06 -8.18 -47.52
N LYS A 308 -15.87 -8.17 -48.85
CA LYS A 308 -16.46 -7.16 -49.75
C LYS A 308 -17.99 -7.15 -49.73
N SER A 309 -18.61 -8.32 -49.61
CA SER A 309 -20.07 -8.48 -49.55
C SER A 309 -20.67 -8.26 -48.16
N GLY A 310 -19.85 -8.03 -47.12
CA GLY A 310 -20.30 -7.79 -45.75
C GLY A 310 -20.93 -9.00 -45.07
N ARG A 311 -20.69 -10.22 -45.57
CA ARG A 311 -21.33 -11.46 -45.09
C ARG A 311 -20.57 -12.15 -43.95
N MET A 312 -19.63 -11.44 -43.30
CA MET A 312 -18.74 -11.97 -42.26
C MET A 312 -19.47 -12.61 -41.06
N ALA A 313 -20.71 -12.20 -40.75
CA ALA A 313 -21.50 -12.76 -39.64
C ALA A 313 -21.92 -14.24 -39.83
N LYS A 314 -21.80 -14.78 -41.05
CA LYS A 314 -22.06 -16.19 -41.33
C LYS A 314 -20.90 -17.09 -40.89
N GLU A 315 -19.69 -16.53 -40.83
CA GLU A 315 -18.47 -17.21 -40.41
C GLU A 315 -18.25 -17.10 -38.90
N ALA A 316 -17.46 -18.02 -38.32
CA ALA A 316 -17.05 -17.94 -36.91
C ALA A 316 -15.84 -17.03 -36.73
N LEU A 317 -14.90 -17.08 -37.67
CA LEU A 317 -13.71 -16.26 -37.70
C LEU A 317 -13.36 -15.93 -39.14
N VAL A 318 -12.99 -14.68 -39.41
CA VAL A 318 -12.44 -14.25 -40.69
C VAL A 318 -11.12 -13.56 -40.41
N ALA A 319 -10.03 -14.09 -40.96
CA ALA A 319 -8.70 -13.50 -40.87
C ALA A 319 -8.27 -13.04 -42.26
N LEU A 320 -7.91 -11.77 -42.39
CA LEU A 320 -7.48 -11.16 -43.65
C LEU A 320 -6.05 -10.63 -43.50
N ASN A 321 -5.16 -11.02 -44.41
CA ASN A 321 -3.78 -10.51 -44.50
C ASN A 321 -3.02 -10.59 -43.16
N LEU A 322 -3.17 -11.71 -42.45
CA LEU A 322 -2.50 -11.91 -41.17
C LEU A 322 -0.99 -11.99 -41.40
N LYS A 323 -0.25 -11.09 -40.73
CA LYS A 323 1.22 -11.08 -40.74
C LYS A 323 1.76 -11.33 -39.34
N LYS A 324 2.78 -12.20 -39.24
CA LYS A 324 3.47 -12.48 -37.98
C LYS A 324 4.98 -12.41 -38.16
N ASN A 325 5.57 -11.34 -37.64
CA ASN A 325 7.00 -11.08 -37.74
C ASN A 325 7.68 -11.33 -36.38
N PHE A 326 8.69 -12.20 -36.38
CA PHE A 326 9.58 -12.47 -35.25
C PHE A 326 10.97 -11.91 -35.54
N ARG A 327 11.18 -10.63 -35.22
CA ARG A 327 12.45 -9.90 -35.47
C ARG A 327 12.89 -10.02 -36.94
N ALA A 328 13.79 -10.96 -37.26
CA ALA A 328 14.33 -11.19 -38.60
C ALA A 328 13.57 -12.27 -39.40
N LEU A 329 12.68 -13.04 -38.77
CA LEU A 329 11.90 -14.09 -39.42
C LEU A 329 10.46 -13.64 -39.61
N GLN A 330 10.00 -13.52 -40.85
CA GLN A 330 8.58 -13.46 -41.14
C GLN A 330 8.02 -14.88 -41.13
N ALA A 331 7.33 -15.25 -40.05
CA ALA A 331 6.81 -16.61 -39.85
C ALA A 331 5.45 -16.83 -40.54
N VAL A 332 4.70 -15.76 -40.76
CA VAL A 332 3.43 -15.77 -41.50
C VAL A 332 3.36 -14.52 -42.37
N ASP A 333 3.13 -14.69 -43.67
CA ASP A 333 2.96 -13.61 -44.63
C ASP A 333 1.61 -13.71 -45.34
N ASN A 334 0.81 -12.64 -45.27
CA ASN A 334 -0.48 -12.48 -45.96
C ASN A 334 -1.42 -13.70 -45.88
N LEU A 335 -1.50 -14.33 -44.71
CA LEU A 335 -2.40 -15.47 -44.52
C LEU A 335 -3.85 -14.96 -44.42
N THR A 336 -4.70 -15.47 -45.30
CA THR A 336 -6.12 -15.14 -45.37
C THR A 336 -6.92 -16.43 -45.32
N PHE A 337 -7.84 -16.54 -44.36
CA PHE A 337 -8.72 -17.72 -44.21
C PHE A 337 -10.00 -17.36 -43.46
N ALA A 338 -11.04 -18.15 -43.65
CA ALA A 338 -12.24 -18.14 -42.82
C ALA A 338 -12.39 -19.48 -42.09
N VAL A 339 -13.06 -19.45 -40.94
CA VAL A 339 -13.43 -20.66 -40.19
C VAL A 339 -14.94 -20.67 -40.08
N HIS A 340 -15.55 -21.73 -40.61
CA HIS A 340 -16.99 -21.91 -40.53
C HIS A 340 -17.44 -22.24 -39.08
N LYS A 341 -18.71 -21.99 -38.76
CA LYS A 341 -19.26 -22.19 -37.40
C LYS A 341 -19.16 -23.63 -36.85
N ASN A 342 -19.00 -24.61 -37.74
CA ASN A 342 -18.92 -26.02 -37.37
C ASN A 342 -17.50 -26.58 -37.51
N GLU A 343 -16.52 -25.74 -37.80
CA GLU A 343 -15.14 -26.15 -38.00
C GLU A 343 -14.26 -25.75 -36.83
N CYS A 344 -13.34 -26.66 -36.46
CA CYS A 344 -12.36 -26.41 -35.43
C CYS A 344 -11.01 -26.11 -36.08
N PHE A 345 -10.53 -24.88 -35.92
CA PHE A 345 -9.16 -24.54 -36.30
C PHE A 345 -8.19 -25.22 -35.34
N ARG A 346 -7.37 -26.15 -35.85
CA ARG A 346 -6.32 -26.81 -35.07
C ARG A 346 -5.02 -26.00 -35.24
N PRO A 347 -4.53 -25.32 -34.17
CA PRO A 347 -3.33 -24.49 -34.24
C PRO A 347 -2.02 -25.28 -34.34
#